data_AF-A0A960RA91-F1
#
_entry.id   AF-A0A960RA91-F1
#
_cell.length_a   1.000
_cell.length_b   1.000
_cell.length_c   1.000
_cell.angle_alpha   90.00
_cell.angle_beta   90.00
_cell.angle_gamma   90.00
#
_symmetry.space_group_name_H-M   'P 1'
#
loop_
_entity.id
_entity.type
_entity.pdbx_description
1 polymer ?
#
loop_
_entity_poly.entity_id
_entity_poly.type
_entity_poly.pdbx_seq_one_letter_code
_entity_poly.pdbx_strand_id
1 'polypeptide(L)'
;CTELPMFPVLGRGATAGCLEGPLGGINALDLQHRQQILQLLEDMAKALGSTMPSLPSIDDEVEAVLEAAKSVAEAHQPQPALVAASNDPLDADDKRILLYIDEAHPKHPDKHELSEKLGIRLRDVEYSISKLAKLRFVPEPSLTKELWYEGQPNPDGYCVLDKGIEYIRSHMTKHGS
;
A
#
# COMPACT_ATOMS: atom_id res chain seq x y z
N CYS A 1 43.04 14.17 17.32
CA CYS A 1 42.43 13.43 16.20
C CYS A 1 40.94 13.38 16.47
N THR A 2 40.15 14.19 15.78
CA THR A 2 38.69 14.17 15.85
C THR A 2 38.20 12.95 15.07
N GLU A 3 37.75 11.93 15.79
CA GLU A 3 37.14 10.74 15.17
C GLU A 3 35.81 11.18 14.54
N LEU A 4 35.74 11.10 13.19
CA LEU A 4 34.50 11.33 12.46
C LEU A 4 33.52 10.22 12.86
N PRO A 5 32.27 10.53 13.29
CA PRO A 5 31.31 9.51 13.65
C PRO A 5 31.03 8.63 12.43
N MET A 6 31.27 7.32 12.57
CA MET A 6 30.91 6.35 11.54
C MET A 6 29.40 6.16 11.56
N PHE A 7 28.73 6.58 10.49
CA PHE A 7 27.31 6.33 10.31
C PHE A 7 27.10 4.93 9.73
N PRO A 8 26.15 4.13 10.24
CA PRO A 8 25.80 2.86 9.64
C PRO A 8 25.19 3.10 8.25
N VAL A 9 25.89 2.66 7.21
CA VAL A 9 25.41 2.72 5.83
C VAL A 9 24.62 1.45 5.54
N LEU A 10 23.30 1.57 5.35
CA LEU A 10 22.47 0.47 4.90
C LEU A 10 22.75 0.21 3.42
N GLY A 11 23.49 -0.85 3.12
CA GLY A 11 23.74 -1.29 1.76
C GLY A 11 22.46 -1.76 1.06
N ARG A 12 22.39 -1.57 -0.26
CA ARG A 12 21.30 -2.13 -1.08
C ARG A 12 21.20 -3.64 -0.86
N GLY A 13 20.01 -4.11 -0.45
CA GLY A 13 19.74 -5.52 -0.16
C GLY A 13 19.76 -5.89 1.33
N ALA A 14 20.09 -4.95 2.23
CA ALA A 14 19.86 -5.14 3.66
C ALA A 14 18.35 -5.32 3.91
N THR A 15 17.98 -6.45 4.51
CA THR A 15 16.59 -6.70 4.91
C THR A 15 16.41 -6.23 6.35
N ALA A 16 15.16 -5.98 6.77
CA ALA A 16 14.87 -5.53 8.13
C ALA A 16 15.39 -6.47 9.22
N GLY A 17 15.53 -7.77 8.91
CA GLY A 17 16.14 -8.76 9.81
C GLY A 17 17.65 -8.61 10.00
N CYS A 18 18.32 -7.78 9.19
CA CYS A 18 19.73 -7.42 9.36
C CYS A 18 19.92 -6.23 10.31
N LEU A 19 18.84 -5.57 10.72
CA LEU A 19 18.85 -4.46 11.66
C LEU A 19 18.65 -5.03 13.06
N GLU A 20 19.70 -5.08 13.87
CA GLU A 20 19.62 -5.48 15.27
C GLU A 20 19.53 -4.24 16.19
N GLY A 21 19.02 -4.43 17.42
CA GLY A 21 18.90 -3.36 18.40
C GLY A 21 17.85 -2.29 18.00
N PRO A 22 18.06 -1.00 18.33
CA PRO A 22 17.07 0.06 18.08
C PRO A 22 16.77 0.26 16.59
N LEU A 23 17.69 -0.14 15.70
CA LEU A 23 17.49 -0.09 14.26
C LEU A 23 16.51 -1.17 13.76
N GLY A 24 16.35 -2.28 14.48
CA GLY A 24 15.39 -3.34 14.14
C GLY A 24 13.92 -2.88 14.20
N GLY A 25 13.66 -1.82 14.98
CA GLY A 25 12.36 -1.18 15.10
C GLY A 25 12.05 -0.12 14.04
N ILE A 26 12.99 0.21 13.13
CA ILE A 26 12.78 1.27 12.12
C ILE A 26 11.54 1.00 11.25
N ASN A 27 11.26 -0.27 10.94
CA ASN A 27 10.05 -0.65 10.19
C ASN A 27 8.74 -0.45 10.96
N ALA A 28 8.78 -0.30 12.28
CA ALA A 28 7.61 -0.05 13.13
C ALA A 28 7.45 1.43 13.49
N LEU A 29 8.42 2.28 13.14
CA LEU A 29 8.36 3.71 13.37
C LEU A 29 7.69 4.41 12.19
N ASP A 30 6.70 5.21 12.51
CA ASP A 30 6.11 6.17 11.60
C ASP A 30 6.97 7.43 11.55
N LEU A 31 7.86 7.47 10.55
CA LEU A 31 8.76 8.59 10.28
C LEU A 31 8.04 9.84 9.77
N GLN A 32 6.71 9.82 9.58
CA GLN A 32 5.92 11.03 9.34
C GLN A 32 5.72 11.84 10.62
N HIS A 33 5.99 11.24 11.79
CA HIS A 33 5.85 11.88 13.09
C HIS A 33 7.23 12.25 13.64
N ARG A 34 7.49 13.56 13.72
CA ARG A 34 8.73 14.15 14.26
C ARG A 34 9.14 13.55 15.61
N GLN A 35 8.17 13.27 16.47
CA GLN A 35 8.41 12.69 17.80
C GLN A 35 9.01 11.27 17.74
N GLN A 36 8.64 10.47 16.74
CA GLN A 36 9.15 9.11 16.56
C GLN A 36 10.58 9.12 15.99
N ILE A 37 10.91 10.09 15.13
CA ILE A 37 12.28 10.33 14.66
C ILE A 37 13.19 10.71 15.84
N LEU A 38 12.75 11.63 16.69
CA LEU A 38 13.51 12.05 17.87
C LEU A 38 13.72 10.90 18.86
N GLN A 39 12.69 10.08 19.08
CA GLN A 39 12.79 8.89 19.94
C GLN A 39 13.84 7.90 19.42
N LEU A 40 13.87 7.66 18.10
CA LEU A 40 14.89 6.80 17.47
C LEU A 40 16.29 7.37 17.64
N LEU A 41 16.48 8.67 17.43
CA LEU A 41 17.78 9.34 17.63
C LEU A 41 18.23 9.24 19.08
N GLU A 42 17.33 9.38 20.04
CA GLU A 42 17.59 9.19 21.47
C GLU A 42 18.02 7.76 21.79
N ASP A 43 17.33 6.77 21.25
CA ASP A 43 17.59 5.36 21.51
C ASP A 43 18.88 4.90 20.83
N MET A 44 19.20 5.43 19.65
CA MET A 44 20.51 5.26 19.00
C MET A 44 21.64 5.92 19.79
N ALA A 45 21.44 7.15 20.26
CA ALA A 45 22.44 7.85 21.07
C ALA A 45 22.76 7.06 22.34
N LYS A 46 21.72 6.58 23.05
CA LYS A 46 21.84 5.69 24.22
C LYS A 46 22.57 4.38 23.89
N ALA A 47 22.20 3.71 22.79
CA ALA A 47 22.82 2.45 22.39
C ALA A 47 24.31 2.59 22.02
N LEU A 48 24.69 3.74 21.45
CA LEU A 48 26.08 4.06 21.10
C LEU A 48 26.87 4.68 22.27
N GLY A 49 26.26 4.88 23.44
CA GLY A 49 26.89 5.54 24.58
C GLY A 49 27.25 7.00 24.33
N SER A 50 26.57 7.64 23.37
CA SER A 50 26.80 9.02 22.95
C SER A 50 25.71 9.94 23.48
N THR A 51 26.05 11.22 23.64
CA THR A 51 25.06 12.26 24.00
C THR A 51 24.32 12.74 22.77
N MET A 52 22.99 12.81 22.87
CA MET A 52 22.17 13.40 21.82
C MET A 52 22.61 14.87 21.57
N PRO A 53 22.76 15.30 20.32
CA PRO A 53 22.96 16.71 20.00
C PRO A 53 21.79 17.55 20.50
N SER A 54 22.01 18.85 20.73
CA SER A 54 20.92 19.73 21.14
C SER A 54 19.88 19.84 20.02
N LEU A 55 18.59 19.84 20.36
CA LEU A 55 17.48 19.94 19.40
C LEU A 55 17.66 21.04 18.33
N PRO A 56 18.17 22.25 18.63
CA PRO A 56 18.38 23.27 17.62
C PRO A 56 19.46 22.93 16.57
N SER A 57 20.35 21.99 16.86
CA SER A 57 21.45 21.59 15.98
C SER A 57 21.10 20.45 15.02
N ILE A 58 19.93 19.84 15.19
CA ILE A 58 19.45 18.69 14.39
C ILE A 58 18.07 18.94 13.77
N ASP A 59 17.52 20.15 13.94
CA ASP A 59 16.16 20.47 13.53
C ASP A 59 16.00 20.40 12.00
N ASP A 60 16.99 20.94 11.28
CA ASP A 60 17.03 20.92 9.82
C ASP A 60 17.14 19.49 9.27
N GLU A 61 17.96 18.64 9.90
CA GLU A 61 18.11 17.24 9.54
C GLU A 61 16.86 16.41 9.85
N VAL A 62 16.20 16.68 10.98
CA VAL A 62 14.94 16.01 11.35
C VAL A 62 13.83 16.41 10.39
N GLU A 63 13.72 17.68 10.02
CA GLU A 63 12.77 18.15 9.01
C GLU A 63 13.08 17.56 7.63
N ALA A 64 14.35 17.48 7.22
CA ALA A 64 14.73 16.83 5.97
C ALA A 64 14.32 15.35 5.93
N VAL A 65 14.46 14.62 7.04
CA VAL A 65 13.99 13.23 7.17
C VAL A 65 12.46 13.16 7.14
N LEU A 66 11.76 14.09 7.80
CA LEU A 66 10.31 14.15 7.82
C LEU A 66 9.72 14.40 6.42
N GLU A 67 10.29 15.34 5.67
CA GLU A 67 9.91 15.64 4.29
C GLU A 67 10.24 14.48 3.34
N ALA A 68 11.40 13.84 3.52
CA ALA A 68 11.74 12.64 2.78
C ALA A 68 10.78 11.48 3.11
N ALA A 69 10.38 11.30 4.37
CA ALA A 69 9.45 10.25 4.79
C ALA A 69 8.03 10.48 4.24
N LYS A 70 7.57 11.74 4.19
CA LYS A 70 6.31 12.11 3.52
C LYS A 70 6.38 11.82 2.02
N SER A 71 7.47 12.24 1.36
CA SER A 71 7.69 11.98 -0.07
C SER A 71 7.84 10.48 -0.38
N VAL A 72 8.41 9.69 0.54
CA VAL A 72 8.53 8.24 0.41
C VAL A 72 7.20 7.54 0.68
N ALA A 73 6.33 8.06 1.55
CA ALA A 73 4.97 7.55 1.69
C ALA A 73 4.13 7.82 0.45
N GLU A 74 4.38 8.91 -0.27
CA GLU A 74 3.86 9.14 -1.61
C GLU A 74 4.50 8.19 -2.65
N ALA A 75 5.78 7.83 -2.48
CA ALA A 75 6.52 6.96 -3.40
C ALA A 75 6.45 5.44 -3.09
N HIS A 76 5.92 5.03 -1.93
CA HIS A 76 5.64 3.63 -1.55
C HIS A 76 4.19 3.22 -1.82
N GLN A 77 3.44 4.04 -2.57
CA GLN A 77 2.55 3.42 -3.53
C GLN A 77 3.41 2.55 -4.45
N PRO A 78 3.08 1.26 -4.67
CA PRO A 78 3.85 0.41 -5.58
C PRO A 78 4.05 1.17 -6.89
N GLN A 79 5.31 1.20 -7.36
CA GLN A 79 5.78 2.00 -8.49
C GLN A 79 4.69 2.20 -9.56
N PRO A 80 4.27 3.45 -9.85
CA PRO A 80 3.46 3.71 -11.01
C PRO A 80 4.35 3.44 -12.23
N ALA A 81 4.07 2.35 -12.93
CA ALA A 81 4.52 2.20 -14.30
C ALA A 81 4.07 3.45 -15.07
N LEU A 82 4.98 4.40 -15.31
CA LEU A 82 4.83 5.54 -16.23
C LEU A 82 3.38 6.04 -16.33
N VAL A 83 2.81 6.51 -15.21
CA VAL A 83 1.44 7.04 -15.23
C VAL A 83 1.55 8.47 -15.74
N ALA A 84 1.38 8.63 -17.05
CA ALA A 84 0.83 9.85 -17.61
C ALA A 84 -0.35 10.24 -16.73
N ALA A 85 -0.34 11.47 -16.19
CA ALA A 85 -1.36 12.01 -15.30
C ALA A 85 -2.78 11.75 -15.86
N SER A 86 -3.34 10.61 -15.48
CA SER A 86 -4.74 10.27 -15.70
C SER A 86 -5.37 10.38 -14.33
N ASN A 87 -6.40 11.21 -14.19
CA ASN A 87 -7.21 11.34 -12.97
C ASN A 87 -8.00 10.06 -12.64
N ASP A 88 -7.49 8.91 -13.05
CA ASP A 88 -8.14 7.63 -12.94
C ASP A 88 -7.78 7.00 -11.59
N PRO A 89 -8.77 6.79 -10.70
CA PRO A 89 -8.51 6.23 -9.38
C PRO A 89 -8.09 4.74 -9.42
N LEU A 90 -8.23 4.07 -10.58
CA LEU A 90 -7.92 2.65 -10.72
C LEU A 90 -6.63 2.41 -11.53
N ASP A 91 -5.78 1.54 -11.00
CA ASP A 91 -4.63 1.03 -11.73
C ASP A 91 -5.03 -0.08 -12.72
N ALA A 92 -4.05 -0.62 -13.45
CA ALA A 92 -4.30 -1.63 -14.47
C ALA A 92 -4.84 -2.95 -13.88
N ASP A 93 -4.41 -3.33 -12.68
CA ASP A 93 -4.83 -4.58 -12.05
C ASP A 93 -6.20 -4.44 -11.40
N ASP A 94 -6.51 -3.30 -10.77
CA ASP A 94 -7.84 -2.94 -10.31
C ASP A 94 -8.88 -3.04 -11.44
N LYS A 95 -8.51 -2.49 -12.60
CA LYS A 95 -9.34 -2.52 -13.82
C LYS A 95 -9.57 -3.94 -14.32
N ARG A 96 -8.53 -4.76 -14.36
CA ARG A 96 -8.62 -6.17 -14.80
C ARG A 96 -9.48 -6.99 -13.84
N ILE A 97 -9.33 -6.77 -12.54
CA ILE A 97 -10.16 -7.42 -11.50
C ILE A 97 -11.62 -7.00 -11.67
N LEU A 98 -11.89 -5.70 -11.79
CA LEU A 98 -13.24 -5.17 -11.93
C LEU A 98 -13.95 -5.69 -13.19
N LEU A 99 -13.24 -5.74 -14.33
CA LEU A 99 -13.76 -6.27 -15.59
C LEU A 99 -14.03 -7.78 -15.50
N TYR A 100 -13.12 -8.55 -14.91
CA TYR A 100 -13.31 -10.00 -14.77
C TYR A 100 -14.50 -10.34 -13.86
N ILE A 101 -14.72 -9.58 -12.79
CA ILE A 101 -15.89 -9.79 -11.90
C ILE A 101 -17.20 -9.55 -12.67
N ASP A 102 -17.23 -8.55 -13.56
CA ASP A 102 -18.40 -8.25 -14.42
C ASP A 102 -18.62 -9.37 -15.46
N GLU A 103 -17.56 -9.78 -16.18
CA GLU A 103 -17.61 -10.85 -17.19
C GLU A 103 -17.97 -12.22 -16.60
N ALA A 104 -17.53 -12.48 -15.37
CA ALA A 104 -17.81 -13.73 -14.67
C ALA A 104 -19.23 -13.79 -14.10
N HIS A 105 -20.07 -12.75 -14.25
CA HIS A 105 -21.46 -12.79 -13.83
C HIS A 105 -22.25 -13.87 -14.61
N PRO A 106 -23.00 -14.79 -13.95
CA PRO A 106 -23.42 -14.77 -12.54
C PRO A 106 -22.62 -15.69 -11.60
N LYS A 107 -21.41 -16.16 -11.97
CA LYS A 107 -20.63 -17.12 -11.17
C LYS A 107 -20.03 -16.53 -9.90
N HIS A 108 -19.82 -15.21 -9.87
CA HIS A 108 -19.27 -14.47 -8.72
C HIS A 108 -17.93 -15.05 -8.23
N PRO A 109 -16.83 -14.70 -8.90
CA PRO A 109 -15.53 -15.28 -8.59
C PRO A 109 -15.07 -14.84 -7.21
N ASP A 110 -14.43 -15.75 -6.47
CA ASP A 110 -13.77 -15.42 -5.21
C ASP A 110 -12.34 -14.90 -5.45
N LYS A 111 -11.67 -14.49 -4.37
CA LYS A 111 -10.30 -13.94 -4.43
C LYS A 111 -9.25 -14.95 -4.93
N HIS A 112 -9.46 -16.25 -4.72
CA HIS A 112 -8.55 -17.28 -5.19
C HIS A 112 -8.71 -17.50 -6.69
N GLU A 113 -9.95 -17.54 -7.18
CA GLU A 113 -10.24 -17.60 -8.60
C GLU A 113 -9.68 -16.38 -9.33
N LEU A 114 -9.87 -15.17 -8.79
CA LEU A 114 -9.31 -13.94 -9.34
C LEU A 114 -7.77 -13.99 -9.41
N SER A 115 -7.13 -14.47 -8.35
CA SER A 115 -5.67 -14.62 -8.31
C SER A 115 -5.17 -15.60 -9.37
N GLU A 116 -5.81 -16.76 -9.50
CA GLU A 116 -5.43 -17.80 -10.46
C GLU A 116 -5.65 -17.36 -11.91
N LYS A 117 -6.83 -16.78 -12.19
CA LYS A 117 -7.25 -16.41 -13.55
C LYS A 117 -6.51 -15.21 -14.10
N LEU A 118 -6.22 -14.22 -13.25
CA LEU A 118 -5.55 -12.99 -13.66
C LEU A 118 -4.03 -13.05 -13.51
N GLY A 119 -3.50 -14.09 -12.83
CA GLY A 119 -2.08 -14.22 -12.52
C GLY A 119 -1.58 -13.17 -11.52
N ILE A 120 -2.50 -12.58 -10.76
CA ILE A 120 -2.23 -11.54 -9.75
C ILE A 120 -2.02 -12.25 -8.41
N ARG A 121 -1.08 -11.79 -7.58
CA ARG A 121 -0.85 -12.39 -6.27
C ARG A 121 -2.09 -12.18 -5.39
N LEU A 122 -2.44 -13.17 -4.57
CA LEU A 122 -3.63 -13.10 -3.71
C LEU A 122 -3.67 -11.84 -2.85
N ARG A 123 -2.52 -11.40 -2.31
CA ARG A 123 -2.42 -10.17 -1.51
C ARG A 123 -2.79 -8.91 -2.29
N ASP A 124 -2.39 -8.85 -3.55
CA ASP A 124 -2.66 -7.72 -4.44
C ASP A 124 -4.13 -7.72 -4.85
N VAL A 125 -4.72 -8.90 -5.08
CA VAL A 125 -6.17 -9.06 -5.27
C VAL A 125 -6.94 -8.57 -4.05
N GLU A 126 -6.56 -8.97 -2.83
CA GLU A 126 -7.21 -8.52 -1.60
C GLU A 126 -7.13 -7.00 -1.42
N TYR A 127 -5.96 -6.42 -1.74
CA TYR A 127 -5.77 -4.98 -1.72
C TYR A 127 -6.67 -4.26 -2.73
N SER A 128 -6.68 -4.71 -3.99
CA SER A 128 -7.52 -4.15 -5.06
C SER A 128 -9.00 -4.26 -4.73
N ILE A 129 -9.46 -5.40 -4.20
CA ILE A 129 -10.86 -5.57 -3.77
C ILE A 129 -11.21 -4.60 -2.64
N SER A 130 -10.33 -4.43 -1.65
CA SER A 130 -10.54 -3.45 -0.58
C SER A 130 -10.64 -2.03 -1.12
N LYS A 131 -9.81 -1.68 -2.11
CA LYS A 131 -9.83 -0.38 -2.79
C LYS A 131 -11.12 -0.19 -3.62
N LEU A 132 -11.50 -1.18 -4.43
CA LEU A 132 -12.73 -1.18 -5.21
C LEU A 132 -13.97 -1.07 -4.31
N ALA A 133 -13.95 -1.70 -3.13
CA ALA A 133 -15.02 -1.61 -2.15
C ALA A 133 -15.13 -0.20 -1.56
N LYS A 134 -14.01 0.43 -1.16
CA LYS A 134 -13.98 1.83 -0.70
C LYS A 134 -14.51 2.79 -1.76
N LEU A 135 -14.25 2.52 -3.03
CA LEU A 135 -14.76 3.30 -4.16
C LEU A 135 -16.23 2.99 -4.50
N ARG A 136 -16.84 2.01 -3.83
CA ARG A 136 -18.21 1.52 -4.04
C ARG A 136 -18.43 0.89 -5.42
N PHE A 137 -17.40 0.25 -5.97
CA PHE A 137 -17.48 -0.52 -7.21
C PHE A 137 -17.84 -1.98 -6.97
N VAL A 138 -17.47 -2.53 -5.81
CA VAL A 138 -17.87 -3.86 -5.32
C VAL A 138 -18.37 -3.72 -3.88
N PRO A 139 -19.21 -4.64 -3.36
CA PRO A 139 -19.61 -4.62 -1.96
C PRO A 139 -18.41 -4.82 -1.00
N GLU A 140 -18.52 -4.31 0.22
CA GLU A 140 -17.47 -4.54 1.22
C GLU A 140 -17.35 -6.04 1.54
N PRO A 141 -16.13 -6.58 1.72
CA PRO A 141 -15.93 -8.01 2.02
C PRO A 141 -16.58 -8.48 3.32
N SER A 142 -16.89 -7.57 4.25
CA SER A 142 -17.65 -7.83 5.48
C SER A 142 -19.15 -7.96 5.21
N LEU A 143 -19.66 -7.24 4.20
CA LEU A 143 -21.07 -7.17 3.84
C LEU A 143 -21.47 -8.19 2.78
N THR A 144 -20.52 -8.76 2.03
CA THR A 144 -20.82 -9.81 1.04
C THR A 144 -21.62 -10.93 1.70
N LYS A 145 -21.17 -11.47 2.84
CA LYS A 145 -21.88 -12.55 3.55
C LYS A 145 -23.32 -12.22 3.97
N GLU A 146 -23.64 -10.95 4.19
CA GLU A 146 -24.99 -10.51 4.58
C GLU A 146 -25.90 -10.24 3.38
N LEU A 147 -25.32 -9.95 2.20
CA LEU A 147 -26.04 -9.69 0.95
C LEU A 147 -26.47 -10.97 0.23
N TRP A 148 -25.80 -12.09 0.50
CA TRP A 148 -26.12 -13.39 -0.10
C TRP A 148 -27.25 -14.10 0.66
N TYR A 149 -28.46 -14.12 0.07
CA TYR A 149 -29.56 -14.99 0.49
C TYR A 149 -29.39 -16.41 -0.06
N GLU A 150 -29.93 -17.41 0.66
CA GLU A 150 -29.95 -18.83 0.26
C GLU A 150 -30.33 -19.01 -1.22
N GLY A 151 -29.40 -19.51 -2.04
CA GLY A 151 -29.66 -19.85 -3.45
C GLY A 151 -28.73 -19.20 -4.49
N GLN A 152 -27.76 -18.39 -4.10
CA GLN A 152 -26.77 -17.82 -5.02
C GLN A 152 -25.42 -18.58 -5.00
N PRO A 153 -24.70 -18.61 -6.14
CA PRO A 153 -23.69 -19.65 -6.42
C PRO A 153 -22.38 -19.52 -5.64
N ASN A 154 -22.09 -18.38 -5.01
CA ASN A 154 -20.86 -18.22 -4.22
C ASN A 154 -20.98 -17.12 -3.13
N PRO A 155 -21.12 -17.47 -1.84
CA PRO A 155 -21.22 -16.48 -0.75
C PRO A 155 -19.92 -15.72 -0.46
N ASP A 156 -18.78 -16.23 -0.94
CA ASP A 156 -17.47 -15.57 -0.84
C ASP A 156 -17.07 -14.87 -2.16
N GLY A 157 -17.99 -14.88 -3.13
CA GLY A 157 -17.80 -14.27 -4.44
C GLY A 157 -18.01 -12.75 -4.43
N TYR A 158 -17.46 -12.10 -5.45
CA TYR A 158 -17.65 -10.67 -5.67
C TYR A 158 -18.63 -10.40 -6.81
N CYS A 159 -19.32 -9.27 -6.73
CA CYS A 159 -20.16 -8.73 -7.80
C CYS A 159 -19.85 -7.25 -8.01
N VAL A 160 -20.08 -6.75 -9.21
CA VAL A 160 -19.92 -5.33 -9.53
C VAL A 160 -21.21 -4.59 -9.18
N LEU A 161 -21.09 -3.48 -8.46
CA LEU A 161 -22.19 -2.57 -8.14
C LEU A 161 -22.48 -1.64 -9.33
N ASP A 162 -23.66 -1.01 -9.35
CA ASP A 162 -24.07 -0.10 -10.43
C ASP A 162 -23.01 0.97 -10.77
N LYS A 163 -22.36 1.54 -9.75
CA LYS A 163 -21.29 2.52 -9.92
C LYS A 163 -20.06 1.94 -10.63
N GLY A 164 -19.74 0.68 -10.36
CA GLY A 164 -18.66 -0.06 -11.04
C GLY A 164 -19.02 -0.34 -12.50
N ILE A 165 -20.26 -0.74 -12.77
CA ILE A 165 -20.77 -0.96 -14.13
C ILE A 165 -20.73 0.34 -14.95
N GLU A 166 -21.17 1.46 -14.36
CA GLU A 166 -21.08 2.79 -14.99
C GLU A 166 -19.63 3.18 -15.30
N TYR A 167 -18.71 2.90 -14.38
CA TYR A 167 -17.29 3.14 -14.60
C TYR A 167 -16.74 2.29 -15.75
N ILE A 168 -17.01 0.98 -15.77
CA ILE A 168 -16.61 0.08 -16.87
C ILE A 168 -17.13 0.63 -18.21
N ARG A 169 -18.41 0.98 -18.28
CA ARG A 169 -19.03 1.51 -19.50
C ARG A 169 -18.40 2.82 -19.95
N SER A 170 -18.11 3.75 -19.04
CA SER A 170 -17.61 5.08 -19.39
C SER A 170 -16.10 5.12 -19.70
N HIS A 171 -15.31 4.25 -19.07
CA HIS A 171 -13.85 4.34 -19.10
C HIS A 171 -13.16 3.13 -19.75
N MET A 172 -13.84 1.99 -19.88
CA MET A 172 -13.20 0.72 -20.25
C MET A 172 -13.75 0.12 -21.57
N THR A 173 -14.93 0.54 -22.04
CA THR A 173 -15.54 0.02 -23.29
C THR A 173 -15.06 0.70 -24.58
N LYS A 174 -13.93 1.42 -24.60
CA LYS A 174 -13.42 2.10 -25.81
C LYS A 174 -12.71 1.19 -26.83
N HIS A 175 -12.99 -0.12 -26.85
CA HIS A 175 -12.52 -1.02 -27.91
C HIS A 175 -13.70 -1.73 -28.61
N GLY A 176 -13.94 -1.36 -29.88
CA GLY A 176 -14.80 -2.05 -30.87
C GLY A 176 -16.22 -1.48 -30.93
N SER A 177 -16.60 -0.62 -31.89
CA SER A 177 -16.79 -0.89 -33.34
C SER A 177 -17.79 -2.01 -33.62
#